data_AF-A0A355SJZ7-F1
#
_entry.id   AF-A0A355SJZ7-F1
#
_cell.length_a   1.000
_cell.length_b   1.000
_cell.length_c   1.000
_cell.angle_alpha   90.00
_cell.angle_beta   90.00
_cell.angle_gamma   90.00
#
_symmetry.space_group_name_H-M   'P 1'
#
loop_
_entity.id
_entity.type
_entity.pdbx_description
1 polymer ?
#
loop_
_entity_poly.entity_id
_entity_poly.type
_entity_poly.pdbx_seq_one_letter_code
_entity_poly.pdbx_strand_id
1 'polypeptide(L)'
;MKDIYVVKEGKRLRCGYTTGSCSAAAAKACAIMLESGRIIGSVSIDTPYGIRLDLKVEDPHIYNKYASCFIVKDGGDDPDVTDGIEIYARVSKRDDS
;
A
#
# COMPACT_ATOMS: atom_id res chain seq x y z
N MET A 1 -5.56 5.49 12.13
CA MET A 1 -4.85 6.53 11.36
C MET A 1 -5.62 7.84 11.51
N LYS A 2 -4.97 9.00 11.59
CA LYS A 2 -5.72 10.28 11.59
C LYS A 2 -6.12 10.57 10.14
N ASP A 3 -7.40 10.70 9.88
CA ASP A 3 -7.89 11.13 8.57
C ASP A 3 -7.33 12.51 8.23
N ILE A 4 -6.76 12.61 7.04
CA ILE A 4 -6.23 13.86 6.49
C ILE A 4 -7.30 14.47 5.62
N TYR A 5 -7.44 15.79 5.69
CA TYR A 5 -8.46 16.50 4.94
C TYR A 5 -7.84 17.67 4.18
N VAL A 6 -8.37 17.93 2.99
CA VAL A 6 -8.06 19.12 2.18
C VAL A 6 -9.35 19.88 1.88
N VAL A 7 -9.25 21.19 1.69
CA VAL A 7 -10.38 22.02 1.28
C VAL A 7 -10.31 22.26 -0.22
N LYS A 8 -11.34 21.82 -0.97
CA LYS A 8 -11.48 21.99 -2.41
C LYS A 8 -12.89 22.53 -2.68
N GLU A 9 -12.99 23.68 -3.37
CA GLU A 9 -14.27 24.34 -3.70
C GLU A 9 -15.19 24.56 -2.48
N GLY A 10 -14.61 24.92 -1.33
CA GLY A 10 -15.35 25.14 -0.09
C GLY A 10 -15.83 23.87 0.61
N LYS A 11 -15.54 22.68 0.06
CA LYS A 11 -15.81 21.38 0.69
C LYS A 11 -14.55 20.83 1.36
N ARG A 12 -14.73 20.22 2.53
CA ARG A 12 -13.68 19.49 3.22
C ARG A 12 -13.73 18.03 2.77
N LEU A 13 -12.70 17.57 2.07
CA LEU A 13 -12.60 16.24 1.49
C LEU A 13 -11.56 15.41 2.25
N ARG A 14 -11.90 14.18 2.61
CA ARG A 14 -10.94 13.21 3.14
C ARG A 14 -9.96 12.79 2.06
N CYS A 15 -8.68 12.78 2.38
CA CYS A 15 -7.63 12.26 1.52
C CYS A 15 -7.58 10.75 1.63
N GLY A 16 -7.53 10.08 0.47
CA GLY A 16 -7.14 8.70 0.34
C GLY A 16 -5.64 8.50 0.15
N TYR A 17 -5.27 7.38 -0.46
CA TYR A 17 -3.90 7.03 -0.81
C TYR A 17 -3.73 6.95 -2.33
N THR A 18 -2.58 7.39 -2.82
CA THR A 18 -2.28 7.34 -4.25
C THR A 18 -1.99 5.90 -4.70
N THR A 19 -2.13 5.63 -6.00
CA THR A 19 -1.72 4.33 -6.58
C THR A 19 -0.26 4.01 -6.27
N GLY A 20 0.63 5.00 -6.35
CA GLY A 20 2.05 4.85 -6.01
C GLY A 20 2.28 4.49 -4.54
N SER A 21 1.51 5.08 -3.62
CA SER A 21 1.56 4.71 -2.20
C SER A 21 1.15 3.25 -1.98
N CYS A 22 0.06 2.81 -2.60
CA CYS A 22 -0.38 1.41 -2.55
C CYS A 22 0.66 0.46 -3.14
N SER A 23 1.24 0.77 -4.31
CA SER A 23 2.30 -0.02 -4.93
C SER A 23 3.54 -0.14 -4.04
N ALA A 24 3.98 0.98 -3.45
CA ALA A 24 5.13 1.01 -2.56
C ALA A 24 4.89 0.17 -1.29
N ALA A 25 3.69 0.26 -0.72
CA ALA A 25 3.30 -0.53 0.44
C ALA A 25 3.21 -2.03 0.11
N ALA A 26 2.56 -2.42 -0.99
CA ALA A 26 2.48 -3.80 -1.43
C ALA A 26 3.89 -4.40 -1.64
N ALA A 27 4.77 -3.69 -2.34
CA ALA A 27 6.14 -4.12 -2.58
C ALA A 27 6.95 -4.24 -1.27
N LYS A 28 6.82 -3.25 -0.37
CA LYS A 28 7.49 -3.28 0.94
C LYS A 28 6.99 -4.45 1.79
N ALA A 29 5.68 -4.70 1.81
CA ALA A 29 5.11 -5.83 2.53
C ALA A 29 5.63 -7.17 1.99
N CYS A 30 5.63 -7.35 0.67
CA CYS A 30 6.18 -8.55 0.03
C CYS A 30 7.66 -8.74 0.38
N ALA A 31 8.47 -7.68 0.35
CA ALA A 31 9.89 -7.77 0.71
C ALA A 31 10.09 -8.19 2.18
N ILE A 32 9.32 -7.62 3.11
CA ILE A 32 9.35 -7.99 4.54
C ILE A 32 8.93 -9.45 4.71
N MET A 33 7.83 -9.88 4.07
CA MET A 33 7.33 -11.25 4.16
C MET A 33 8.33 -12.26 3.59
N LEU A 34 8.93 -11.94 2.44
CA LEU A 34 9.93 -12.80 1.79
C LEU A 34 11.19 -12.96 2.65
N GLU A 35 11.67 -11.87 3.26
CA GLU A 35 12.89 -11.90 4.07
C GLU A 35 12.67 -12.54 5.44
N SER A 36 11.54 -12.26 6.08
CA SER A 36 11.24 -12.77 7.41
C SER A 36 10.63 -14.17 7.44
N GLY A 37 10.07 -14.64 6.31
CA GLY A 37 9.28 -15.87 6.24
C GLY A 37 7.96 -15.80 7.02
N ARG A 38 7.48 -14.59 7.38
CA ARG A 38 6.27 -14.39 8.18
C ARG A 38 5.26 -13.53 7.44
N ILE A 39 4.00 -13.96 7.46
CA ILE A 39 2.87 -13.17 6.97
C ILE A 39 2.64 -11.96 7.88
N ILE A 40 2.44 -10.78 7.28
CA ILE A 40 2.09 -9.55 7.99
C ILE A 40 0.71 -9.06 7.53
N GLY A 41 -0.06 -8.48 8.45
CA GLY A 41 -1.39 -7.92 8.15
C GLY A 41 -1.40 -6.42 7.83
N SER A 42 -0.27 -5.73 8.01
CA SER A 42 -0.16 -4.29 7.76
C SER A 42 1.28 -3.88 7.49
N VAL A 43 1.47 -2.78 6.78
CA VAL A 43 2.78 -2.20 6.48
C VAL A 43 2.75 -0.68 6.56
N SER A 44 3.78 -0.08 7.13
CA SER A 44 3.95 1.36 7.16
C SER A 44 4.82 1.84 5.99
N ILE A 45 4.43 2.94 5.33
CA ILE A 45 5.29 3.68 4.40
C ILE A 45 5.31 5.17 4.74
N ASP A 46 6.43 5.82 4.47
CA ASP A 46 6.53 7.26 4.48
C ASP A 46 6.23 7.80 3.08
N THR A 47 5.45 8.87 3.01
CA THR A 47 5.14 9.54 1.74
C THR A 47 6.07 10.74 1.52
N PRO A 48 6.25 11.20 0.27
CA PRO A 48 7.03 12.42 -0.02
C PRO A 48 6.55 13.67 0.72
N TYR A 49 5.29 13.68 1.17
CA TYR A 49 4.69 14.77 1.93
C TYR A 49 4.92 14.68 3.45
N GLY A 50 5.77 13.75 3.91
CA GLY A 50 6.09 13.55 5.34
C GLY A 50 4.96 12.88 6.13
N ILE A 51 3.94 12.34 5.45
CA ILE A 51 2.84 11.61 6.08
C ILE A 51 3.20 10.13 6.11
N ARG A 52 3.10 9.52 7.30
CA ARG A 52 3.20 8.07 7.47
C ARG A 52 1.84 7.41 7.25
N LEU A 53 1.80 6.41 6.38
CA LEU A 53 0.63 5.60 6.09
C LEU A 53 0.83 4.18 6.62
N ASP A 54 -0.09 3.72 7.46
CA ASP A 54 -0.20 2.34 7.92
C ASP A 54 -1.31 1.62 7.14
N LEU A 55 -0.91 0.84 6.14
CA LEU A 55 -1.82 0.25 5.17
C LEU A 55 -2.04 -1.23 5.48
N LYS A 56 -3.30 -1.69 5.39
CA LYS A 56 -3.65 -3.10 5.56
C LYS A 56 -3.14 -3.90 4.37
N VAL A 57 -2.50 -5.02 4.65
CA VAL A 57 -2.02 -5.97 3.65
C VAL A 57 -3.11 -6.99 3.40
N GLU A 58 -3.54 -7.12 2.15
CA GLU A 58 -4.59 -8.04 1.72
C GLU A 58 -3.99 -9.19 0.89
N ASP A 59 -4.62 -10.36 0.98
CA ASP A 59 -4.18 -11.62 0.36
C ASP A 59 -2.67 -11.89 0.45
N PRO A 60 -2.08 -11.88 1.66
CA PRO A 60 -0.65 -12.11 1.81
C PRO A 60 -0.31 -13.59 1.64
N HIS A 61 0.64 -13.86 0.74
CA HIS A 61 1.18 -15.19 0.49
C HIS A 61 2.70 -15.18 0.47
N ILE A 62 3.30 -16.22 1.05
CA ILE A 62 4.72 -16.53 0.91
C ILE A 62 4.84 -17.85 0.17
N TYR A 63 5.55 -17.82 -0.94
CA TYR A 63 5.92 -18.97 -1.74
C TYR A 63 7.43 -19.22 -1.62
N ASN A 64 7.91 -20.36 -2.11
CA ASN A 64 9.33 -20.76 -1.97
C ASN A 64 10.34 -19.72 -2.49
N LYS A 65 9.99 -18.91 -3.50
CA LYS A 65 10.92 -17.97 -4.15
C LYS A 65 10.44 -16.52 -4.16
N TYR A 66 9.22 -16.27 -3.71
CA TYR A 66 8.61 -14.95 -3.79
C TYR A 66 7.51 -14.79 -2.76
N ALA A 67 7.17 -13.54 -2.46
CA ALA A 67 5.96 -13.20 -1.73
C ALA A 67 5.05 -12.33 -2.60
N SER A 68 3.75 -12.39 -2.34
CA SER A 68 2.76 -11.54 -2.99
C SER A 68 1.72 -11.06 -1.99
N CYS A 69 1.18 -9.87 -2.25
CA CYS A 69 0.02 -9.31 -1.58
C CYS A 69 -0.51 -8.14 -2.41
N PHE A 70 -1.64 -7.58 -2.00
CA PHE A 70 -2.11 -6.30 -2.53
C PHE A 70 -2.49 -5.31 -1.44
N ILE A 71 -2.65 -4.06 -1.85
CA ILE A 71 -3.27 -3.00 -1.08
C ILE A 71 -4.47 -2.50 -1.88
N VAL A 72 -5.64 -2.40 -1.24
CA VAL A 72 -6.80 -1.74 -1.84
C VAL A 72 -6.54 -0.24 -1.84
N LYS A 73 -6.66 0.39 -3.00
CA LYS A 73 -6.62 1.84 -3.08
C LYS A 73 -7.90 2.42 -2.49
N ASP A 74 -7.72 3.31 -1.52
CA ASP A 74 -8.78 4.19 -1.01
C ASP A 74 -8.58 5.57 -1.63
N GLY A 75 -9.57 6.06 -2.38
CA GLY A 75 -9.56 7.35 -3.07
C GLY A 75 -9.90 8.54 -2.18
N GLY A 76 -10.38 8.33 -0.96
CA GLY A 76 -10.89 9.43 -0.15
C GLY A 76 -12.31 9.83 -0.55
N ASP A 77 -12.60 11.13 -0.50
CA ASP A 77 -13.86 11.71 -0.97
C ASP A 77 -13.75 12.31 -2.39
N ASP A 78 -12.59 12.20 -3.04
CA ASP A 78 -12.40 12.64 -4.43
C ASP A 78 -12.94 11.56 -5.38
N PRO A 79 -13.77 11.90 -6.38
CA PRO A 79 -14.25 10.93 -7.36
C PRO A 79 -13.09 10.44 -8.24
N ASP A 80 -12.49 9.32 -7.83
CA ASP A 80 -11.34 8.68 -8.45
C ASP A 80 -11.77 7.34 -9.09
N VAL A 81 -11.59 7.22 -10.41
CA VAL A 81 -11.94 5.99 -11.17
C VAL A 81 -11.14 4.76 -10.72
N THR A 82 -10.02 4.97 -10.04
CA THR A 82 -9.16 3.92 -9.50
C THR A 82 -9.40 3.66 -8.01
N ASP A 83 -10.43 4.25 -7.40
CA ASP A 83 -10.85 3.86 -6.06
C ASP A 83 -11.27 2.38 -6.01
N GLY A 84 -10.94 1.70 -4.91
CA GLY A 84 -11.24 0.30 -4.69
C GLY A 84 -10.40 -0.70 -5.50
N ILE A 85 -9.51 -0.26 -6.40
CA ILE A 85 -8.69 -1.20 -7.17
C ILE A 85 -7.69 -1.92 -6.26
N GLU A 86 -7.45 -3.20 -6.56
CA GLU A 86 -6.45 -4.02 -5.89
C GLU A 86 -5.09 -3.84 -6.57
N ILE A 87 -4.13 -3.27 -5.84
CA ILE A 87 -2.77 -3.05 -6.37
C ILE A 87 -1.85 -4.15 -5.84
N TYR A 88 -1.64 -5.17 -6.67
CA TYR A 88 -0.78 -6.31 -6.35
C TYR A 88 0.70 -5.98 -6.53
N ALA A 89 1.52 -6.57 -5.65
CA ALA A 89 2.94 -6.72 -5.86
C ALA A 89 3.36 -8.18 -5.73
N ARG A 90 4.41 -8.54 -6.45
CA ARG A 90 5.15 -9.80 -6.29
C ARG A 90 6.63 -9.46 -6.20
N VAL A 91 7.29 -9.91 -5.13
CA VAL A 91 8.72 -9.67 -4.91
C VAL A 91 9.44 -11.01 -4.81
N SER A 92 10.55 -11.14 -5.54
CA SER A 92 11.50 -12.25 -5.44
C SER A 92 12.90 -11.70 -5.20
N LYS A 93 13.78 -12.50 -4.62
CA LYS A 93 15.21 -12.18 -4.61
C LYS A 93 15.73 -12.20 -6.04
N ARG A 94 16.66 -11.31 -6.34
CA ARG A 94 17.39 -11.34 -7.61
C ARG A 94 18.43 -12.47 -7.54
N ASP A 95 18.76 -13.02 -8.70
CA ASP A 95 19.71 -14.14 -8.83
C ASP A 95 21.17 -13.64 -9.00
N ASP A 96 21.47 -12.40 -8.60
CA ASP A 96 22.80 -11.82 -8.60
C ASP A 96 23.49 -12.07 -7.24
N SER A 97 24.35 -13.10 -7.21
CA SER A 97 25.32 -13.36 -6.13
C SER A 97 26.58 -12.51 -6.26
#